data_AF-A0A553BZ71-F1
#
_entry.id   AF-A0A553BZ71-F1
#
_cell.length_a   1.000
_cell.length_b   1.000
_cell.length_c   1.000
_cell.angle_alpha   90.00
_cell.angle_beta   90.00
_cell.angle_gamma   90.00
#
_symmetry.space_group_name_H-M   'P 1'
#
loop_
_entity.id
_entity.type
_entity.pdbx_description
1 polymer ?
#
loop_
_entity_poly.entity_id
_entity_poly.type
_entity_poly.pdbx_seq_one_letter_code
_entity_poly.pdbx_strand_id
1 'polypeptide(L)'
;MTLHIETPALLFSATSLILLAYTNRFLTIATIIRGLKEVYKEKENSMILLEIKNLNLRLTLIRYMQMAGVLSLFLSVFTMLLLFLEQQLFGVYLFGLSLFSLLISLGLSFWEINISVDALRLHLSDLMDKKEGV
;
A
#
# COMPACT_ATOMS: atom_id res chain seq x y z
N MET A 1 -27.15 17.10 5.04
CA MET A 1 -26.71 16.47 3.78
C MET A 1 -27.27 15.06 3.78
N THR A 2 -28.08 14.67 2.79
CA THR A 2 -28.68 13.33 2.72
C THR A 2 -27.71 12.37 2.03
N LEU A 3 -27.13 11.45 2.80
CA LEU A 3 -26.24 10.41 2.26
C LEU A 3 -27.10 9.28 1.67
N HIS A 4 -26.91 8.96 0.40
CA HIS A 4 -27.56 7.83 -0.27
C HIS A 4 -26.68 6.58 -0.18
N ILE A 5 -27.28 5.39 -0.14
CA ILE A 5 -26.56 4.10 -0.06
C ILE A 5 -25.62 3.88 -1.26
N GLU A 6 -25.91 4.50 -2.40
CA GLU A 6 -25.06 4.46 -3.59
C GLU A 6 -23.68 5.10 -3.37
N THR A 7 -23.57 6.12 -2.51
CA THR A 7 -22.31 6.85 -2.28
C THR A 7 -21.26 5.98 -1.58
N PRO A 8 -21.57 5.28 -0.48
CA PRO A 8 -20.68 4.26 0.09
C PRO A 8 -20.38 3.08 -0.87
N ALA A 9 -21.30 2.74 -1.78
CA ALA A 9 -21.12 1.62 -2.70
C ALA A 9 -20.06 1.89 -3.76
N LEU A 10 -19.99 3.13 -4.26
CA LEU A 10 -18.90 3.58 -5.14
C LEU A 10 -17.54 3.53 -4.43
N LEU A 11 -17.50 3.87 -3.15
CA LEU A 11 -16.28 3.78 -2.35
C LEU A 11 -15.82 2.32 -2.20
N PHE A 12 -16.77 1.39 -2.03
CA PHE A 12 -16.48 -0.04 -1.95
C PHE A 12 -15.82 -0.58 -3.22
N SER A 13 -16.37 -0.26 -4.39
CA SER A 13 -15.85 -0.75 -5.67
C SER A 13 -14.45 -0.21 -5.95
N ALA A 14 -14.24 1.09 -5.80
CA ALA A 14 -12.94 1.73 -6.04
C ALA A 14 -11.86 1.22 -5.08
N THR A 15 -12.17 1.13 -3.77
CA THR A 15 -11.19 0.70 -2.77
C THR A 15 -10.81 -0.77 -2.93
N SER A 16 -11.75 -1.63 -3.36
CA SER A 16 -11.46 -3.05 -3.63
C SER A 16 -10.43 -3.23 -4.75
N LEU A 17 -10.53 -2.45 -5.83
CA LEU A 17 -9.56 -2.48 -6.92
C LEU A 17 -8.16 -2.04 -6.46
N ILE A 18 -8.10 -1.00 -5.62
CA ILE A 18 -6.86 -0.49 -5.03
C ILE A 18 -6.21 -1.56 -4.13
N LEU A 19 -7.00 -2.24 -3.30
CA LEU A 19 -6.47 -3.31 -2.43
C LEU A 19 -5.92 -4.49 -3.22
N LEU A 20 -6.54 -4.86 -4.34
CA LEU A 20 -6.02 -5.87 -5.24
C LEU A 20 -4.65 -5.45 -5.79
N ALA A 21 -4.52 -4.21 -6.26
CA ALA A 21 -3.25 -3.66 -6.74
C ALA A 21 -2.16 -3.67 -5.64
N TYR A 22 -2.50 -3.30 -4.41
CA TYR A 22 -1.57 -3.34 -3.28
C TYR A 22 -1.16 -4.76 -2.92
N THR A 23 -2.09 -5.72 -3.01
CA THR A 23 -1.80 -7.14 -2.75
C THR A 23 -0.80 -7.68 -3.75
N ASN A 24 -0.98 -7.34 -5.03
CA ASN A 24 -0.02 -7.69 -6.08
C ASN A 24 1.36 -7.10 -5.78
N ARG A 25 1.44 -5.79 -5.45
CA ARG A 25 2.72 -5.14 -5.09
C ARG A 25 3.38 -5.80 -3.88
N PHE A 26 2.61 -6.14 -2.85
CA PHE A 26 3.10 -6.83 -1.64
C PHE A 26 3.70 -8.20 -1.99
N LEU A 27 2.98 -9.02 -2.75
CA LEU A 27 3.42 -10.36 -3.14
C LEU A 27 4.68 -10.33 -4.01
N THR A 28 4.77 -9.38 -4.95
CA THR A 28 5.96 -9.18 -5.77
C THR A 28 7.18 -8.86 -4.90
N ILE A 29 7.08 -7.87 -4.00
CA ILE A 29 8.22 -7.50 -3.13
C ILE A 29 8.60 -8.64 -2.19
N ALA A 30 7.62 -9.33 -1.59
CA ALA A 30 7.88 -10.48 -0.71
C ALA A 30 8.62 -11.60 -1.44
N THR A 31 8.31 -11.83 -2.73
CA THR A 31 8.97 -12.82 -3.57
C THR A 31 10.42 -12.43 -3.84
N ILE A 32 10.68 -11.17 -4.17
CA ILE A 32 12.04 -10.64 -4.39
C ILE A 32 12.89 -10.77 -3.12
N ILE A 33 12.35 -10.39 -1.95
CA ILE A 33 13.05 -10.51 -0.66
C ILE A 33 13.43 -11.97 -0.38
N ARG A 34 12.52 -12.92 -0.62
CA ARG A 34 12.79 -14.35 -0.42
C ARG A 34 13.91 -14.84 -1.35
N GLY A 35 13.91 -14.42 -2.61
CA GLY A 35 14.98 -14.75 -3.57
C GLY A 35 16.33 -14.19 -3.15
N LEU A 36 16.40 -12.89 -2.81
CA LEU A 36 17.63 -12.25 -2.35
C LEU A 36 18.19 -12.88 -1.06
N LYS A 37 17.31 -13.35 -0.17
CA LYS A 37 17.72 -14.03 1.06
C LYS A 37 18.46 -15.34 0.80
N GLU A 38 18.04 -16.11 -0.20
CA GLU A 38 18.76 -17.33 -0.58
C GLU A 38 20.13 -16.99 -1.21
N VAL A 39 20.20 -15.99 -2.09
CA VAL A 39 21.48 -15.53 -2.66
C VAL A 39 22.45 -15.01 -1.59
N TYR A 40 21.92 -14.31 -0.56
CA TYR A 40 22.75 -13.82 0.55
C TYR A 40 23.42 -14.96 1.32
N LYS A 41 22.74 -16.08 1.54
CA LYS A 41 23.33 -17.24 2.25
C LYS A 41 24.53 -17.85 1.52
N GLU A 42 24.60 -17.70 0.19
CA GLU A 42 25.67 -18.26 -0.61
C GLU A 42 26.88 -17.32 -0.74
N LYS A 43 26.65 -16.00 -0.81
CA LYS A 43 27.70 -15.01 -1.12
C LYS A 43 28.05 -14.05 0.02
N GLU A 44 27.28 -14.03 1.11
CA GLU A 44 27.43 -13.11 2.27
C GLU A 44 27.78 -11.65 1.90
N ASN A 45 27.14 -11.14 0.85
CA ASN A 45 27.42 -9.80 0.35
C ASN A 45 26.60 -8.73 1.09
N SER A 46 27.29 -7.75 1.69
CA SER A 46 26.69 -6.61 2.38
C SER A 46 25.75 -5.76 1.51
N MET A 47 25.96 -5.69 0.19
CA MET A 47 25.06 -5.00 -0.75
C MET A 47 23.68 -5.68 -0.81
N ILE A 48 23.64 -7.01 -0.79
CA ILE A 48 22.36 -7.77 -0.83
C ILE A 48 21.57 -7.52 0.45
N LEU A 49 22.25 -7.45 1.59
CA LEU A 49 21.62 -7.12 2.87
C LEU A 49 20.97 -5.72 2.83
N LEU A 50 21.64 -4.74 2.22
CA LEU A 50 21.12 -3.38 2.06
C LEU A 50 19.87 -3.35 1.17
N GLU A 51 19.87 -4.11 0.08
CA GLU A 51 18.71 -4.22 -0.81
C GLU A 51 17.51 -4.88 -0.12
N ILE A 52 17.74 -5.97 0.62
CA ILE A 52 16.71 -6.61 1.45
C ILE A 52 16.12 -5.61 2.45
N LYS A 53 16.95 -4.78 3.08
CA LYS A 53 16.49 -3.76 4.03
C LYS A 53 15.60 -2.70 3.35
N ASN A 54 15.99 -2.22 2.17
CA ASN A 54 15.18 -1.28 1.38
C ASN A 54 13.84 -1.88 0.95
N LEU A 55 13.83 -3.13 0.50
CA LEU A 55 12.59 -3.83 0.14
C LEU A 55 11.68 -4.08 1.35
N ASN A 56 12.24 -4.37 2.53
CA ASN A 56 11.46 -4.52 3.77
C ASN A 56 10.78 -3.21 4.21
N LEU A 57 11.45 -2.06 4.02
CA LEU A 57 10.84 -0.76 4.28
C LEU A 57 9.62 -0.55 3.38
N ARG A 58 9.76 -0.82 2.08
CA ARG A 58 8.67 -0.72 1.10
C ARG A 58 7.52 -1.69 1.41
N LEU A 59 7.84 -2.94 1.77
CA LEU A 59 6.85 -3.94 2.20
C LEU A 59 6.04 -3.44 3.40
N THR A 60 6.72 -2.80 4.36
CA THR A 60 6.09 -2.24 5.55
C THR A 60 5.15 -1.08 5.20
N LEU A 61 5.53 -0.21 4.27
CA LEU A 61 4.66 0.86 3.78
C LEU A 61 3.41 0.31 3.08
N ILE A 62 3.57 -0.69 2.20
CA ILE A 62 2.43 -1.34 1.52
C ILE A 62 1.47 -1.97 2.54
N ARG A 63 2.00 -2.59 3.60
CA ARG A 63 1.17 -3.12 4.69
C ARG A 63 0.31 -2.02 5.33
N TYR A 64 0.89 -0.86 5.65
CA TYR A 64 0.13 0.25 6.23
C TYR A 64 -0.87 0.85 5.24
N MET A 65 -0.52 0.96 3.96
CA MET A 65 -1.45 1.38 2.89
C MET A 65 -2.66 0.46 2.84
N GLN A 66 -2.45 -0.86 2.87
CA GLN A 66 -3.51 -1.86 2.86
C GLN A 66 -4.36 -1.80 4.12
N MET A 67 -3.77 -1.71 5.31
CA MET A 67 -4.52 -1.63 6.56
C MET A 67 -5.45 -0.42 6.58
N ALA A 68 -4.99 0.75 6.14
CA ALA A 68 -5.81 1.95 6.02
C ALA A 68 -6.92 1.80 4.95
N GLY A 69 -6.64 1.12 3.83
CA GLY A 69 -7.64 0.82 2.80
C GLY A 69 -8.72 -0.16 3.26
N VAL A 70 -8.33 -1.22 3.98
CA VAL A 70 -9.25 -2.19 4.60
C VAL A 70 -10.10 -1.51 5.66
N LEU A 71 -9.50 -0.64 6.49
CA LEU A 71 -10.24 0.14 7.49
C LEU A 71 -11.27 1.07 6.83
N SER A 72 -10.91 1.73 5.72
CA SER A 72 -11.86 2.51 4.92
C SER A 72 -13.04 1.66 4.45
N LEU A 73 -12.78 0.49 3.85
CA LEU A 73 -13.84 -0.41 3.41
C LEU A 73 -14.74 -0.87 4.55
N PHE A 74 -14.14 -1.26 5.67
CA PHE A 74 -14.86 -1.70 6.85
C PHE A 74 -15.82 -0.62 7.35
N LEU A 75 -15.34 0.62 7.47
CA LEU A 75 -16.16 1.77 7.87
C LEU A 75 -17.23 2.10 6.81
N SER A 76 -16.94 1.92 5.52
CA SER A 76 -17.94 2.11 4.45
C SER A 76 -19.08 1.10 4.54
N VAL A 77 -18.77 -0.18 4.77
CA VAL A 77 -19.77 -1.24 4.97
C VAL A 77 -20.60 -0.97 6.24
N PHE A 78 -19.94 -0.53 7.31
CA PHE A 78 -20.65 -0.16 8.55
C PHE A 78 -21.54 1.08 8.36
N THR A 79 -21.13 2.03 7.52
CA THR A 79 -21.97 3.16 7.10
C THR A 79 -23.23 2.68 6.39
N MET A 80 -23.11 1.74 5.44
CA MET A 80 -24.27 1.16 4.75
C MET A 80 -25.24 0.48 5.74
N LEU A 81 -24.71 -0.23 6.73
CA LEU A 81 -25.51 -0.85 7.78
C LEU A 81 -26.28 0.20 8.61
N LEU A 82 -25.64 1.31 8.99
CA LEU A 82 -26.31 2.39 9.73
C LEU A 82 -27.37 3.10 8.90
N LEU A 83 -27.11 3.33 7.60
CA LEU A 83 -28.12 3.88 6.69
C LEU A 83 -29.31 2.94 6.53
N PHE A 84 -29.06 1.63 6.49
CA PHE A 84 -30.12 0.61 6.47
C PHE A 84 -30.98 0.62 7.75
N LEU A 85 -30.40 0.96 8.90
CA LEU A 85 -31.10 1.16 10.18
C LEU A 85 -31.69 2.58 10.34
N GLU A 86 -31.75 3.38 9.28
CA GLU A 86 -32.23 4.77 9.26
C GLU A 86 -31.44 5.75 10.16
N GLN A 87 -30.23 5.37 10.61
CA GLN A 87 -29.35 6.18 11.46
C GLN A 87 -28.44 7.11 10.64
N GLN A 88 -29.05 8.10 9.98
CA GLN A 88 -28.35 8.92 8.99
C GLN A 88 -27.24 9.80 9.58
N LEU A 89 -27.43 10.35 10.78
CA LEU A 89 -26.43 11.20 11.45
C LEU A 89 -25.13 10.45 11.72
N PHE A 90 -25.21 9.26 12.33
CA PHE A 90 -24.05 8.41 12.59
C PHE A 90 -23.40 7.92 11.30
N GLY A 91 -24.20 7.58 10.28
CA GLY A 91 -23.70 7.21 8.97
C GLY A 91 -22.81 8.28 8.34
N VAL A 92 -23.20 9.55 8.41
CA VAL A 92 -22.40 10.66 7.84
C VAL A 92 -21.03 10.78 8.51
N TYR A 93 -20.96 10.72 9.84
CA TYR A 93 -19.68 10.79 10.56
C TYR A 93 -18.77 9.62 10.22
N LEU A 94 -19.34 8.42 10.16
CA LEU A 94 -18.59 7.18 9.92
C LEU A 94 -18.11 7.08 8.46
N PHE A 95 -18.90 7.61 7.52
CA PHE A 95 -18.50 7.78 6.13
C PHE A 95 -17.37 8.81 5.96
N GLY A 96 -17.42 9.92 6.71
CA GLY A 96 -16.31 10.87 6.75
C GLY A 96 -15.00 10.22 7.23
N LEU A 97 -15.09 9.35 8.24
CA LEU A 97 -13.93 8.62 8.75
C LEU A 97 -13.40 7.60 7.73
N SER A 98 -14.27 6.92 6.96
CA SER A 98 -13.83 6.00 5.91
C SER A 98 -13.05 6.73 4.81
N LEU A 99 -13.56 7.88 4.37
CA LEU A 99 -12.88 8.75 3.40
C LEU A 99 -11.52 9.23 3.91
N PHE A 100 -11.43 9.62 5.18
CA PHE A 100 -10.17 10.03 5.79
C PHE A 100 -9.16 8.88 5.85
N SER A 101 -9.61 7.66 6.20
CA SER A 101 -8.76 6.46 6.16
C SER A 101 -8.28 6.14 4.74
N LEU A 102 -9.13 6.33 3.73
CA LEU A 102 -8.75 6.16 2.33
C LEU A 102 -7.71 7.20 1.90
N LEU A 103 -7.86 8.46 2.31
CA LEU A 103 -6.88 9.51 2.06
C LEU A 103 -5.51 9.17 2.65
N ILE A 104 -5.48 8.65 3.89
CA ILE A 104 -4.23 8.18 4.51
C ILE A 104 -3.62 7.04 3.68
N SER A 105 -4.42 6.06 3.26
CA SER A 105 -3.97 4.95 2.41
C SER A 105 -3.32 5.43 1.11
N LEU A 106 -3.95 6.41 0.45
CA LEU A 106 -3.43 7.01 -0.79
C LEU A 106 -2.17 7.86 -0.55
N GLY A 107 -2.11 8.62 0.54
CA GLY A 107 -0.92 9.38 0.92
C GLY A 107 0.30 8.48 1.16
N LEU A 108 0.09 7.35 1.84
CA LEU A 108 1.12 6.33 1.99
C LEU A 108 1.52 5.70 0.65
N SER A 109 0.57 5.54 -0.28
CA SER A 109 0.83 5.07 -1.65
C SER A 109 1.75 6.01 -2.42
N PHE A 110 1.48 7.32 -2.35
CA PHE A 110 2.38 8.32 -2.92
C PHE A 110 3.78 8.23 -2.33
N TRP A 111 3.90 8.07 -1.00
CA TRP A 111 5.20 7.96 -0.36
C TRP A 111 5.95 6.69 -0.79
N GLU A 112 5.29 5.53 -0.84
CA GLU A 112 5.93 4.28 -1.28
C GLU A 112 6.40 4.35 -2.73
N ILE A 113 5.63 5.01 -3.62
CA ILE A 113 6.02 5.19 -5.02
C ILE A 113 7.32 5.99 -5.13
N ASN A 114 7.47 7.07 -4.36
CA ASN A 114 8.71 7.87 -4.36
C ASN A 114 9.90 7.02 -3.91
N ILE A 115 9.78 6.32 -2.77
CA ILE A 115 10.83 5.42 -2.25
C ILE A 115 11.16 4.31 -3.26
N SER A 116 10.16 3.76 -3.94
CA SER A 116 10.36 2.74 -4.96
C SER A 116 11.18 3.25 -6.14
N VAL A 117 10.92 4.48 -6.60
CA VAL A 117 11.64 5.08 -7.72
C VAL A 117 13.08 5.41 -7.32
N ASP A 118 13.28 5.99 -6.13
CA ASP A 118 14.60 6.36 -5.64
C ASP A 118 15.49 5.11 -5.43
N ALA A 119 14.93 4.05 -4.83
CA ALA A 119 15.65 2.78 -4.66
C ALA A 119 16.05 2.16 -6.00
N LEU A 120 15.17 2.22 -7.01
CA LEU A 120 15.47 1.70 -8.34
C LEU A 120 16.58 2.52 -9.02
N ARG A 121 16.53 3.86 -8.92
CA ARG A 121 17.56 4.74 -9.48
C ARG A 121 18.92 4.49 -8.86
N LEU A 122 19.00 4.35 -7.53
CA LEU A 122 20.26 4.05 -6.84
C LEU A 122 20.84 2.72 -7.29
N HIS A 123 20.01 1.67 -7.39
CA HIS A 123 20.46 0.35 -7.83
C HIS A 123 20.92 0.35 -9.31
N LEU A 124 20.26 1.13 -10.17
CA LEU A 124 20.65 1.26 -11.58
C LEU A 124 21.96 2.05 -11.75
N SER A 125 22.15 3.11 -10.95
CA SER A 125 23.34 3.95 -10.98
C SER A 125 24.59 3.17 -10.58
N ASP A 126 24.49 2.35 -9.53
CA ASP A 126 25.58 1.48 -9.05
C ASP A 126 26.00 0.43 -10.10
N LEU A 127 25.04 -0.04 -10.91
CA LEU A 127 25.31 -0.94 -12.04
C LEU A 127 25.97 -0.22 -13.23
N MET A 128 25.66 1.06 -13.44
CA MET A 128 26.25 1.87 -14.53
C MET A 128 27.69 2.29 -14.19
N ASP A 129 27.93 2.76 -12.97
CA ASP A 129 29.26 3.20 -12.52
C ASP A 129 30.27 2.04 -12.51
N LYS A 130 29.82 0.83 -12.16
CA LYS A 130 30.64 -0.38 -12.21
C LYS A 130 31.01 -0.83 -13.64
N LYS A 131 30.30 -0.33 -14.66
CA LYS A 131 30.56 -0.65 -16.07
C LYS A 131 31.54 0.31 -16.75
N GLU A 132 31.75 1.51 -16.21
CA GLU A 132 32.68 2.52 -16.75
C GLU A 132 34.08 2.45 -16.10
N GLY A 133 34.27 1.62 -15.07
CA GLY A 133 35.55 1.39 -14.39
C GLY A 133 36.37 0.20 -14.89
N VAL A 134 36.26 -0.19 -16.18
CA VAL A 134 37.09 -1.23 -16.82
C VAL A 134 37.73 -0.68 -18.10
#